data_AF-A0A2E8U6D0-F1
#
_entry.id   AF-A0A2E8U6D0-F1
#
_cell.length_a   1.000
_cell.length_b   1.000
_cell.length_c   1.000
_cell.angle_alpha   90.00
_cell.angle_beta   90.00
_cell.angle_gamma   90.00
#
_symmetry.space_group_name_H-M   'P 1'
#
loop_
_entity.id
_entity.type
_entity.pdbx_description
1 polymer ?
#
loop_
_entity_poly.entity_id
_entity_poly.type
_entity_poly.pdbx_seq_one_letter_code
_entity_poly.pdbx_strand_id
1 'polypeptide(L)'
;MSEHVIDSSEPYHPEKLDKKEYVGAAAYFEMDLRTGVILEVEDFPEMRKPSYKIHVDFGPVIGKLWSSAQITNYSRAQLIGRTVVGAVNLG
;
A
#
# COMPACT_ATOMS: atom_id res chain seq x y z
N MET A 1 3.40 -10.68 0.25
CA MET A 1 3.62 -9.25 0.58
C MET A 1 4.88 -9.13 1.41
N SER A 2 5.82 -8.29 0.96
CA SER A 2 7.00 -7.88 1.73
C SER A 2 6.60 -6.80 2.73
N GLU A 3 7.29 -6.77 3.87
CA GLU A 3 7.16 -5.67 4.83
C GLU A 3 7.67 -4.38 4.18
N HIS A 4 6.93 -3.28 4.34
CA HIS A 4 7.42 -1.99 3.86
C HIS A 4 8.63 -1.61 4.71
N VAL A 5 9.79 -1.37 4.11
CA VAL A 5 10.99 -1.02 4.88
C VAL A 5 11.14 0.49 4.91
N ILE A 6 11.03 1.10 6.09
CA ILE A 6 11.40 2.50 6.32
C ILE A 6 12.91 2.53 6.53
N ASP A 7 13.68 2.74 5.46
CA ASP A 7 15.14 2.75 5.58
C ASP A 7 15.79 3.88 4.79
N SER A 8 16.77 4.51 5.46
CA SER A 8 17.83 5.35 4.91
C SER A 8 18.69 4.66 3.84
N SER A 9 18.66 3.34 3.76
CA SER A 9 19.42 2.55 2.78
C SER A 9 18.83 2.55 1.37
N GLU A 10 17.71 3.25 1.13
CA GLU A 10 17.05 3.29 -0.19
C GLU A 10 16.79 1.89 -0.77
N PRO A 11 15.98 1.04 -0.11
CA PRO A 11 15.74 -0.34 -0.54
C PRO A 11 15.07 -0.43 -1.92
N TYR A 12 14.45 0.66 -2.38
CA TYR A 12 13.80 0.78 -3.67
C TYR A 12 14.63 1.57 -4.70
N HIS A 13 15.92 1.81 -4.44
CA HIS A 13 16.80 2.49 -5.40
C HIS A 13 16.85 1.70 -6.73
N PRO A 14 16.75 2.34 -7.92
CA PRO A 14 16.67 1.65 -9.20
C PRO A 14 17.81 0.66 -9.48
N GLU A 15 19.00 0.91 -8.94
CA GLU A 15 20.17 0.03 -9.11
C GLU A 15 20.09 -1.26 -8.28
N LYS A 16 19.22 -1.32 -7.27
CA LYS A 16 19.06 -2.47 -6.36
C LYS A 16 17.90 -3.38 -6.76
N LEU A 17 17.15 -3.01 -7.79
CA LEU A 17 15.95 -3.72 -8.23
C LEU A 17 16.23 -4.48 -9.51
N ASP A 18 15.87 -5.76 -9.52
CA ASP A 18 15.90 -6.55 -10.74
C ASP A 18 14.87 -6.02 -11.75
N LYS A 19 15.29 -5.97 -13.02
CA LYS A 19 14.38 -5.62 -14.11
C LYS A 19 13.31 -6.69 -14.25
N LYS A 20 12.04 -6.30 -14.18
CA LYS A 20 10.89 -7.18 -14.45
C LYS A 20 10.84 -7.57 -15.93
N GLU A 21 10.23 -8.71 -16.22
CA GLU A 21 9.90 -9.09 -17.59
C GLU A 21 9.02 -8.04 -18.26
N TYR A 22 9.16 -7.90 -19.57
CA TYR A 22 8.37 -6.96 -20.35
C TYR A 22 6.96 -7.51 -20.55
N VAL A 23 5.94 -6.73 -20.14
CA VAL A 23 4.53 -7.11 -20.20
C VAL A 23 3.69 -6.24 -21.15
N GLY A 24 4.30 -5.31 -21.88
CA GLY A 24 3.59 -4.37 -22.75
C GLY A 24 2.88 -3.23 -22.01
N ALA A 25 2.53 -2.16 -22.73
CA ALA A 25 1.88 -0.99 -22.13
C ALA A 25 0.44 -1.26 -21.67
N ALA A 26 -0.29 -2.13 -22.37
CA ALA A 26 -1.69 -2.44 -22.05
C ALA A 26 -1.85 -2.95 -20.61
N ALA A 27 -0.97 -3.85 -20.16
CA ALA A 27 -0.98 -4.39 -18.81
C ALA A 27 -0.83 -3.31 -17.72
N TYR A 28 -0.16 -2.19 -18.02
CA TYR A 28 -0.08 -1.06 -17.09
C TYR A 28 -1.39 -0.28 -17.03
N PHE A 29 -2.02 -0.03 -18.17
CA PHE A 29 -3.26 0.75 -18.25
C PHE A 29 -4.50 -0.02 -17.79
N GLU A 30 -4.45 -1.34 -17.70
CA GLU A 30 -5.50 -2.17 -17.10
C GLU A 30 -5.60 -1.98 -15.58
N MET A 31 -4.56 -1.44 -14.92
CA MET A 31 -4.55 -1.23 -13.48
C MET A 31 -5.19 0.10 -13.10
N ASP A 32 -6.24 0.05 -12.26
CA ASP A 32 -6.81 1.25 -11.64
C ASP A 32 -6.03 1.57 -10.35
N LEU A 33 -5.01 2.43 -10.48
CA LEU A 33 -4.21 2.93 -9.37
C LEU A 33 -4.75 4.28 -8.90
N ARG A 34 -5.10 4.38 -7.61
CA ARG A 34 -5.65 5.60 -7.00
C ARG A 34 -4.85 6.03 -5.79
N THR A 35 -4.76 7.33 -5.57
CA THR A 35 -4.30 7.90 -4.31
C THR A 35 -5.45 8.00 -3.33
N GLY A 36 -5.20 7.69 -2.06
CA GLY A 36 -6.17 7.85 -0.99
C GLY A 36 -5.51 8.28 0.32
N VAL A 37 -6.32 8.68 1.30
CA VAL A 37 -5.86 9.11 2.63
C VAL A 37 -6.32 8.10 3.68
N ILE A 38 -5.39 7.65 4.52
CA ILE A 38 -5.72 6.75 5.62
C ILE A 38 -6.55 7.51 6.67
N LEU A 39 -7.75 7.00 6.96
CA LEU A 39 -8.64 7.54 7.98
C LEU A 39 -8.54 6.81 9.31
N GLU A 40 -8.34 5.49 9.27
CA GLU A 40 -8.35 4.62 10.45
C GLU A 40 -7.30 3.52 10.31
N VAL A 41 -6.76 3.08 11.45
CA VAL A 41 -5.75 2.01 11.55
C VAL A 41 -6.10 1.13 12.75
N GLU A 42 -6.30 -0.15 12.50
CA GLU A 42 -6.61 -1.17 13.50
C GLU A 42 -5.49 -2.21 13.58
N ASP A 43 -5.32 -2.81 14.76
CA ASP A 43 -4.46 -3.99 14.89
C ASP A 43 -5.07 -5.16 14.11
N PHE A 44 -4.21 -5.99 13.53
CA PHE A 44 -4.63 -7.22 12.89
C PHE A 44 -3.88 -8.43 13.47
N PRO A 45 -4.18 -8.82 14.72
CA PRO A 45 -3.42 -9.85 15.45
C PRO A 45 -3.57 -11.26 14.87
N GLU A 46 -4.61 -11.51 14.08
CA GLU A 46 -4.87 -12.80 13.43
C GLU A 46 -3.87 -13.09 12.29
N MET A 47 -3.14 -12.09 11.81
CA MET A 47 -2.16 -12.26 10.74
C MET A 47 -0.86 -12.87 11.26
N ARG A 48 -0.36 -13.90 10.55
CA ARG A 48 0.94 -14.54 10.85
C ARG A 48 2.12 -13.57 10.92
N LYS A 49 2.06 -12.48 10.15
CA LYS A 49 3.06 -11.40 10.17
C LYS A 49 2.42 -10.13 10.73
N PRO A 50 3.16 -9.35 11.57
CA PRO A 50 2.68 -8.08 12.11
C PRO A 50 2.10 -7.18 11.02
N SER A 51 0.79 -6.95 11.06
CA SER A 51 0.05 -6.19 10.06
C SER A 51 -0.97 -5.27 10.71
N TYR A 52 -1.30 -4.18 10.02
CA TYR A 52 -2.46 -3.37 10.34
C TYR A 52 -3.55 -3.57 9.31
N LYS A 53 -4.79 -3.36 9.77
CA LYS A 53 -5.93 -3.13 8.90
C LYS A 53 -6.10 -1.62 8.77
N ILE A 54 -6.13 -1.10 7.56
CA ILE A 54 -6.23 0.34 7.28
C ILE A 54 -7.52 0.64 6.51
N HIS A 55 -8.18 1.72 6.89
CA HIS A 55 -9.33 2.26 6.18
C HIS A 55 -8.88 3.49 5.39
N VAL A 56 -8.99 3.44 4.07
CA VAL A 56 -8.46 4.47 3.18
C VAL A 56 -9.60 5.11 2.41
N ASP A 57 -9.65 6.43 2.41
CA ASP A 57 -10.59 7.22 1.61
C ASP A 57 -9.96 7.55 0.25
N PHE A 58 -10.55 7.01 -0.83
CA PHE A 58 -10.13 7.25 -2.21
C PHE A 58 -11.00 8.31 -2.91
N GLY A 59 -11.74 9.11 -2.15
CA GLY A 59 -12.61 10.17 -2.65
C GLY A 59 -13.99 9.67 -3.07
N PRO A 60 -14.85 10.57 -3.60
CA PRO A 60 -16.29 10.33 -3.72
C PRO A 60 -16.70 9.26 -4.75
N VAL A 61 -15.83 8.94 -5.71
CA VAL A 61 -16.15 7.96 -6.77
C VAL A 61 -15.91 6.52 -6.31
N ILE A 62 -14.79 6.27 -5.63
CA ILE A 62 -14.41 4.94 -5.14
C ILE A 62 -14.93 4.72 -3.71
N GLY A 63 -14.97 5.78 -2.91
CA GLY A 63 -15.34 5.71 -1.50
C GLY A 63 -14.20 5.20 -0.62
N LYS A 64 -14.58 4.60 0.50
CA LYS A 64 -13.65 4.13 1.52
C LYS A 64 -13.47 2.63 1.44
N LEU A 65 -12.23 2.18 1.43
CA LEU A 65 -11.88 0.77 1.29
C LEU A 65 -10.99 0.32 2.43
N TRP A 66 -11.18 -0.93 2.85
CA TRP A 66 -10.30 -1.59 3.82
C TRP A 66 -9.19 -2.36 3.11
N SER A 67 -8.00 -2.31 3.67
CA SER A 67 -6.86 -3.11 3.23
C SER A 67 -6.06 -3.62 4.42
N SER A 68 -5.32 -4.70 4.25
CA SER A 68 -4.36 -5.20 5.24
C SER A 68 -2.93 -4.99 4.72
N ALA A 69 -2.04 -4.51 5.59
CA ALA A 69 -0.67 -4.17 5.19
C ALA A 69 0.34 -4.48 6.30
N GLN A 70 1.49 -5.02 5.90
CA GLN A 70 2.65 -5.28 6.78
C GLN A 70 3.46 -3.99 6.95
N ILE A 71 2.88 -3.05 7.70
CA ILE A 71 3.39 -1.68 7.91
C ILE A 71 3.45 -1.31 9.40
N THR A 72 3.63 -2.32 10.27
CA THR A 72 3.69 -2.14 11.73
C THR A 72 4.96 -1.44 12.20
N ASN A 73 5.91 -1.19 11.29
CA ASN A 73 7.05 -0.31 11.50
C ASN A 73 6.69 1.19 11.49
N TYR A 74 5.45 1.55 11.15
CA TYR A 74 4.88 2.85 11.47
C TYR A 74 4.04 2.76 12.74
N SER A 75 4.05 3.79 13.56
CA SER A 75 3.00 3.97 14.56
C SER A 75 1.67 4.33 13.87
N ARG A 76 0.54 4.00 14.49
CA ARG A 76 -0.78 4.37 13.96
C ARG A 76 -0.91 5.89 13.72
N ALA A 77 -0.38 6.70 14.63
CA ALA A 77 -0.39 8.16 14.51
C ALA A 77 0.37 8.67 13.27
N GLN A 78 1.42 7.98 12.83
CA GLN A 78 2.15 8.32 11.59
C GLN A 78 1.40 7.91 10.32
N LEU A 79 0.42 7.00 10.43
CA LEU A 79 -0.35 6.50 9.30
C LEU A 79 -1.63 7.30 9.09
N ILE A 80 -2.33 7.72 10.14
CA ILE A 80 -3.55 8.55 10.01
C ILE A 80 -3.23 9.84 9.26
N GLY A 81 -4.04 10.17 8.26
CA GLY A 81 -3.86 11.34 7.41
C GLY A 81 -2.79 11.18 6.31
N ARG A 82 -2.09 10.03 6.26
CA ARG A 82 -1.07 9.79 5.24
C ARG A 82 -1.69 9.42 3.91
N THR A 83 -1.13 9.96 2.83
CA THR A 83 -1.49 9.59 1.46
C THR A 83 -0.82 8.29 1.05
N VAL A 84 -1.58 7.39 0.44
CA VAL A 84 -1.14 6.10 -0.09
C VAL A 84 -1.60 5.93 -1.54
N VAL A 85 -0.98 4.99 -2.25
CA VAL A 85 -1.44 4.53 -3.58
C VAL A 85 -1.96 3.10 -3.43
N GLY A 86 -3.16 2.84 -3.92
CA GLY A 86 -3.78 1.52 -3.93
C GLY A 86 -4.24 1.12 -5.33
N ALA A 87 -4.08 -0.16 -5.68
CA ALA A 87 -4.75 -0.75 -6.83
C ALA A 87 -6.17 -1.15 -6.40
N VAL A 88 -7.19 -0.52 -6.98
CA VAL A 88 -8.59 -0.61 -6.51
C VAL A 88 -9.45 -1.58 -7.30
N ASN A 89 -8.91 -2.14 -8.39
CA ASN A 89 -9.58 -3.12 -9.25
C ASN A 89 -8.93 -4.52 -9.17
N LEU A 90 -8.35 -4.86 -8.02
CA LEU A 90 -7.82 -6.20 -7.76
C LEU A 90 -8.97 -7.12 -7.33
N GLY A 91 -9.27 -8.13 -8.16
CA GLY A 91 -10.29 -9.17 -7.94
C GLY A 91 -9.84 -10.49 -8.54
#